data_AF-A0A915J3Z6-F1
#
_entry.id   AF-A0A915J3Z6-F1
#
_cell.length_a   1.000
_cell.length_b   1.000
_cell.length_c   1.000
_cell.angle_alpha   90.00
_cell.angle_beta   90.00
_cell.angle_gamma   90.00
#
_symmetry.space_group_name_H-M   'P 1'
#
loop_
_entity.id
_entity.type
_entity.pdbx_description
1 polymer ?
#
loop_
_entity_poly.entity_id
_entity_poly.type
_entity_poly.pdbx_seq_one_letter_code
_entity_poly.pdbx_strand_id
1 'polypeptide(L)'
;MNANMNMNVSQHYSHSINFYYLPLGLLSLMAIFGNLMVIVSVIVEKRLRALATNHFVASLALSDLLVGALVMPFGVYIKMNNNSWDLGRTWCQFHLSSTVFSTAASILNLVAISIDRRTSYTLALEDLHKVQDNIRIGYLWPQIYKF
;
A
#
# COMPACT_ATOMS: atom_id res chain seq x y z
N MET A 1 31.20 -37.95 23.82
CA MET A 1 31.68 -36.89 22.90
C MET A 1 30.53 -36.31 22.05
N ASN A 2 29.31 -36.13 22.59
CA ASN A 2 28.11 -35.89 21.77
C ASN A 2 27.13 -34.88 22.41
N ALA A 3 27.67 -33.85 23.07
CA ALA A 3 26.90 -32.73 23.64
C ALA A 3 27.31 -31.39 22.99
N ASN A 4 28.57 -31.32 22.56
CA ASN A 4 29.18 -30.21 21.85
C ASN A 4 28.65 -30.05 20.41
N MET A 5 28.44 -31.13 19.64
CA MET A 5 27.93 -31.00 18.26
C MET A 5 26.48 -30.46 18.22
N ASN A 6 25.69 -30.78 19.24
CA ASN A 6 24.27 -30.44 19.39
C ASN A 6 24.14 -28.95 19.71
N MET A 7 24.94 -28.43 20.65
CA MET A 7 24.97 -27.00 20.95
C MET A 7 25.50 -26.18 19.78
N ASN A 8 26.50 -26.69 19.05
CA ASN A 8 27.06 -26.00 17.88
C ASN A 8 26.03 -25.89 16.75
N VAL A 9 25.26 -26.95 16.48
CA VAL A 9 24.21 -26.94 15.47
C VAL A 9 23.05 -26.02 15.86
N SER A 10 22.58 -26.05 17.11
CA SER A 10 21.52 -25.14 17.59
C SER A 10 21.93 -23.66 17.54
N GLN A 11 23.19 -23.36 17.85
CA GLN A 11 23.74 -22.01 17.85
C GLN A 11 23.99 -21.49 16.43
N HIS A 12 24.49 -22.35 15.52
CA HIS A 12 24.63 -22.01 14.09
C HIS A 12 23.27 -21.85 13.40
N TYR A 13 22.29 -22.69 13.75
CA TYR A 13 20.92 -22.60 13.22
C TYR A 13 20.25 -21.31 13.70
N SER A 14 20.40 -20.96 14.99
CA SER A 14 19.91 -19.70 15.56
C SER A 14 20.55 -18.48 14.90
N HIS A 15 21.85 -18.50 14.62
CA HIS A 15 22.54 -17.36 14.00
C HIS A 15 22.13 -17.15 12.53
N SER A 16 22.01 -18.25 11.77
CA SER A 16 21.49 -18.19 10.40
C SER A 16 20.03 -17.74 10.37
N ILE A 17 19.17 -18.32 11.22
CA ILE A 17 17.76 -17.90 11.41
C ILE A 17 17.71 -16.41 11.71
N ASN A 18 18.43 -15.93 12.71
CA ASN A 18 18.41 -14.53 13.13
C ASN A 18 18.74 -13.58 11.98
N PHE A 19 19.75 -13.86 11.16
CA PHE A 19 20.12 -12.98 10.04
C PHE A 19 19.04 -12.92 8.95
N TYR A 20 18.32 -14.02 8.69
CA TYR A 20 17.21 -14.04 7.73
C TYR A 20 15.95 -13.33 8.25
N TYR A 21 15.68 -13.36 9.56
CA TYR A 21 14.50 -12.70 10.16
C TYR A 21 14.76 -11.25 10.56
N LEU A 22 16.01 -10.82 10.70
CA LEU A 22 16.39 -9.43 11.00
C LEU A 22 15.85 -8.42 9.98
N PRO A 23 16.03 -8.61 8.65
CA PRO A 23 15.46 -7.70 7.66
C PRO A 23 13.93 -7.75 7.65
N LEU A 24 13.31 -8.90 7.93
CA LEU A 24 11.85 -9.02 8.07
C LEU A 24 11.33 -8.18 9.24
N GLY A 25 11.97 -8.26 10.41
CA GLY A 25 11.63 -7.44 11.57
C GLY A 25 11.81 -5.94 11.31
N LEU A 26 12.93 -5.56 10.68
CA LEU A 26 13.20 -4.17 10.33
C LEU A 26 12.17 -3.60 9.34
N LEU A 27 11.81 -4.40 8.31
CA LEU A 27 10.80 -4.04 7.31
C LEU A 27 9.40 -3.91 7.95
N SER A 28 9.07 -4.80 8.89
CA SER A 28 7.81 -4.71 9.66
C SER A 28 7.76 -3.43 10.50
N LEU A 29 8.84 -3.10 11.22
CA LEU A 29 8.90 -1.87 12.01
C LEU A 29 8.80 -0.61 11.14
N MET A 30 9.50 -0.57 9.99
CA MET A 30 9.35 0.52 9.03
C MET A 30 7.93 0.60 8.47
N ALA A 31 7.30 -0.53 8.15
CA ALA A 31 5.93 -0.56 7.65
C ALA A 31 4.94 -0.07 8.71
N ILE A 32 5.08 -0.50 9.96
CA ILE A 32 4.23 -0.06 11.08
C ILE A 32 4.39 1.45 11.30
N PHE A 33 5.63 1.95 11.35
CA PHE A 33 5.92 3.36 11.54
C PHE A 33 5.40 4.23 10.39
N GLY A 34 5.65 3.81 9.14
CA GLY A 34 5.17 4.51 7.95
C GLY A 34 3.64 4.57 7.89
N ASN A 35 2.97 3.45 8.15
CA ASN A 35 1.51 3.38 8.14
C ASN A 35 0.86 4.14 9.30
N LEU A 36 1.50 4.20 10.48
CA LEU A 36 1.08 5.08 11.58
C LEU A 36 1.18 6.57 11.20
N MET A 37 2.29 6.98 10.57
CA MET A 37 2.48 8.36 10.12
C MET A 37 1.42 8.77 9.08
N VAL A 38 1.06 7.84 8.19
CA VAL A 38 -0.01 8.02 7.21
C VAL A 38 -1.37 8.19 7.89
N ILE A 39 -1.72 7.31 8.84
CA ILE A 39 -2.99 7.43 9.60
C ILE A 39 -3.05 8.77 10.35
N VAL A 40 -1.97 9.16 11.04
CA VAL A 40 -1.90 10.44 11.75
C VAL A 40 -2.09 11.62 10.78
N SER A 41 -1.45 11.59 9.61
CA SER A 41 -1.61 12.63 8.59
C SER A 41 -3.05 12.72 8.06
N VAL A 42 -3.73 11.58 7.89
CA VAL A 42 -5.15 11.52 7.48
C VAL A 42 -6.09 12.06 8.56
N ILE A 43 -5.78 11.82 9.84
CA ILE A 43 -6.61 12.29 10.97
C ILE A 43 -6.46 13.80 11.19
N VAL A 44 -5.23 14.33 11.06
CA VAL A 44 -4.91 15.74 11.29
C VAL A 44 -5.60 16.65 10.24
N GLU A 45 -5.67 16.23 8.98
CA GLU A 45 -6.17 17.10 7.91
C GLU A 45 -7.66 16.87 7.62
N LYS A 46 -8.53 17.67 8.26
CA LYS A 46 -10.00 17.60 8.08
C LYS A 46 -10.47 17.88 6.64
N ARG A 47 -9.68 18.66 5.88
CA ARG A 47 -10.00 19.07 4.50
C ARG A 47 -9.82 17.94 3.47
N LEU A 48 -9.05 16.91 3.79
CA LEU A 48 -8.78 15.77 2.90
C LEU A 48 -9.77 14.58 3.07
N ARG A 49 -10.72 14.66 3.99
CA ARG A 49 -11.69 13.58 4.27
C ARG A 49 -12.73 13.37 3.16
N ALA A 50 -12.83 14.30 2.21
CA ALA A 50 -13.80 14.28 1.12
C ALA A 50 -13.30 13.57 -0.16
N LEU A 51 -11.99 13.29 -0.29
CA LEU A 51 -11.46 12.55 -1.43
C LEU A 51 -11.49 11.05 -1.17
N ALA A 52 -12.05 10.27 -2.11
CA ALA A 52 -12.09 8.81 -2.07
C ALA A 52 -10.71 8.16 -1.82
N THR A 53 -9.64 8.83 -2.26
CA THR A 53 -8.24 8.42 -2.06
C THR A 53 -7.86 8.26 -0.59
N ASN A 54 -8.46 9.04 0.31
CA ASN A 54 -8.02 9.07 1.72
C ASN A 54 -8.60 7.93 2.56
N HIS A 55 -9.83 7.50 2.26
CA HIS A 55 -10.42 6.30 2.87
C HIS A 55 -9.64 5.04 2.47
N PHE A 56 -9.20 5.02 1.22
CA PHE A 56 -8.39 3.95 0.68
C PHE A 56 -7.01 3.85 1.33
N VAL A 57 -6.30 4.97 1.44
CA VAL A 57 -4.99 5.06 2.13
C VAL A 57 -5.11 4.63 3.60
N ALA A 58 -6.19 4.99 4.28
CA ALA A 58 -6.45 4.53 5.65
C ALA A 58 -6.68 3.01 5.74
N SER A 59 -7.41 2.42 4.78
CA SER A 59 -7.64 0.97 4.73
C SER A 59 -6.36 0.18 4.44
N LEU A 60 -5.47 0.72 3.59
CA LEU A 60 -4.15 0.15 3.31
C LEU A 60 -3.28 0.15 4.56
N ALA A 61 -3.21 1.29 5.26
CA ALA A 61 -2.43 1.43 6.49
C ALA A 61 -2.90 0.49 7.61
N LEU A 62 -4.21 0.29 7.76
CA LEU A 62 -4.78 -0.66 8.72
C LEU A 62 -4.45 -2.12 8.36
N SER A 63 -4.55 -2.47 7.08
CA SER A 63 -4.21 -3.80 6.57
C SER A 63 -2.73 -4.13 6.79
N ASP A 64 -1.84 -3.19 6.52
CA ASP A 64 -0.40 -3.39 6.67
C ASP A 64 0.05 -3.45 8.13
N LEU A 65 -0.62 -2.73 9.05
CA LEU A 65 -0.41 -2.88 10.50
C LEU A 65 -0.80 -4.27 10.98
N LEU A 66 -1.96 -4.78 10.55
CA LEU A 66 -2.42 -6.14 10.86
C LEU A 66 -1.48 -7.20 10.28
N VAL A 67 -1.00 -7.00 9.04
CA VAL A 67 -0.05 -7.90 8.39
C VAL A 67 1.30 -7.86 9.11
N GLY A 68 1.88 -6.70 9.35
CA GLY A 68 3.19 -6.56 10.01
C GLY A 68 3.21 -7.12 11.44
N ALA A 69 2.10 -6.99 12.17
CA ALA A 69 1.95 -7.50 13.53
C ALA A 69 1.64 -9.00 13.60
N LEU A 70 0.92 -9.58 12.62
CA LEU A 70 0.47 -10.98 12.67
C LEU A 70 1.23 -11.90 11.71
N VAL A 71 1.53 -11.49 10.48
CA VAL A 71 2.20 -12.36 9.47
C VAL A 71 3.61 -12.74 9.88
N MET A 72 4.36 -11.81 10.45
CA MET A 72 5.75 -12.04 10.87
C MET A 72 5.86 -13.07 12.01
N PRO A 73 5.16 -12.91 13.16
CA PRO A 73 5.24 -13.91 14.22
C PRO A 73 4.62 -15.26 13.82
N PHE A 74 3.56 -15.27 13.01
CA PHE A 74 2.97 -16.52 12.52
C PHE A 74 3.86 -17.24 11.52
N GLY A 75 4.60 -16.53 10.66
CA GLY A 75 5.54 -17.14 9.71
C GLY A 75 6.69 -17.86 10.41
N VAL A 76 7.19 -17.28 11.52
CA VAL A 76 8.18 -17.93 12.39
C VAL A 76 7.57 -19.12 13.11
N TYR A 77 6.35 -18.97 13.65
CA TYR A 77 5.63 -20.04 14.34
C TYR A 77 5.41 -21.28 13.45
N ILE A 78 4.92 -21.10 12.22
CA ILE A 78 4.68 -22.20 11.26
C ILE A 78 5.99 -22.92 10.90
N LYS A 79 7.08 -22.18 10.72
CA LYS A 79 8.39 -22.78 10.44
C LYS A 79 8.94 -23.58 11.63
N MET A 80 8.73 -23.10 12.86
CA MET A 80 9.12 -23.84 14.07
C MET A 80 8.26 -25.10 14.25
N ASN A 81 7.03 -25.07 13.77
CA ASN A 81 6.07 -26.18 13.86
C ASN A 81 6.10 -27.11 12.62
N ASN A 82 7.22 -27.19 11.90
CA ASN A 82 7.41 -28.08 10.75
C ASN A 82 6.40 -27.85 9.60
N ASN A 83 6.09 -26.58 9.32
CA ASN A 83 5.10 -26.12 8.34
C ASN A 83 3.64 -26.56 8.62
N SER A 84 3.31 -27.00 9.83
CA SER A 84 1.92 -27.26 10.22
C SER A 84 1.24 -25.98 10.74
N TRP A 85 -0.01 -25.76 10.31
CA TRP A 85 -0.83 -24.66 10.81
C TRP A 85 -1.69 -25.15 11.99
N ASP A 86 -1.22 -24.88 13.21
CA ASP A 86 -1.92 -25.32 14.44
C ASP A 86 -2.80 -24.24 15.10
N LEU A 87 -2.77 -22.99 14.63
CA LEU A 87 -3.60 -21.93 15.23
C LEU A 87 -5.08 -21.97 14.79
N GLY A 88 -5.48 -22.94 13.97
CA GLY A 88 -6.87 -23.16 13.55
C GLY A 88 -7.27 -22.40 12.27
N ARG A 89 -8.35 -22.85 11.61
CA ARG A 89 -8.73 -22.39 10.25
C ARG A 89 -9.08 -20.91 10.16
N THR A 90 -9.65 -20.33 11.21
CA THR A 90 -10.08 -18.92 11.26
C THR A 90 -8.91 -17.96 11.06
N TRP A 91 -7.79 -18.21 11.75
CA TRP A 91 -6.58 -17.39 11.63
C TRP A 91 -5.89 -17.57 10.28
N CYS A 92 -5.95 -18.76 9.70
CA CYS A 92 -5.43 -19.02 8.34
C CYS A 92 -6.21 -18.21 7.30
N GLN A 93 -7.54 -18.23 7.38
CA GLN A 93 -8.40 -17.42 6.51
C GLN A 93 -8.16 -15.93 6.70
N PHE A 94 -8.05 -15.45 7.94
CA PHE A 94 -7.77 -14.03 8.22
C PHE A 94 -6.43 -13.57 7.63
N HIS A 95 -5.39 -14.38 7.77
CA HIS A 95 -4.06 -14.14 7.21
C HIS A 95 -4.10 -14.05 5.67
N LEU A 96 -4.77 -15.00 5.02
CA LEU A 96 -4.93 -15.02 3.58
C LEU A 96 -5.76 -13.82 3.09
N SER A 97 -6.88 -13.53 3.75
CA SER A 97 -7.73 -12.38 3.43
C SER A 97 -6.95 -11.07 3.53
N SER A 98 -6.17 -10.86 4.59
CA SER A 98 -5.39 -9.62 4.77
C SER A 98 -4.38 -9.41 3.64
N THR A 99 -3.74 -10.47 3.16
CA THR A 99 -2.83 -10.43 2.00
C THR A 99 -3.58 -10.05 0.71
N VAL A 100 -4.78 -10.60 0.52
CA VAL A 100 -5.65 -10.26 -0.62
C VAL A 100 -6.17 -8.81 -0.54
N PHE A 101 -6.48 -8.32 0.66
CA PHE A 101 -6.88 -6.91 0.86
C PHE A 101 -5.74 -5.95 0.56
N SER A 102 -4.52 -6.22 1.03
CA SER A 102 -3.34 -5.38 0.76
C SER A 102 -3.03 -5.33 -0.74
N THR A 103 -3.08 -6.47 -1.44
CA THR A 103 -2.89 -6.50 -2.91
C THR A 103 -4.00 -5.77 -3.67
N ALA A 104 -5.27 -5.95 -3.28
CA ALA A 104 -6.38 -5.17 -3.83
C ALA A 104 -6.19 -3.66 -3.59
N ALA A 105 -5.66 -3.28 -2.42
CA ALA A 105 -5.33 -1.92 -2.07
C ALA A 105 -4.03 -1.38 -2.70
N SER A 106 -3.23 -2.20 -3.38
CA SER A 106 -2.18 -1.69 -4.27
C SER A 106 -2.73 -1.40 -5.65
N ILE A 107 -3.56 -2.31 -6.18
CA ILE A 107 -4.19 -2.19 -7.50
C ILE A 107 -5.10 -0.97 -7.57
N LEU A 108 -5.96 -0.79 -6.58
CA LEU A 108 -6.87 0.35 -6.52
C LEU A 108 -6.12 1.69 -6.38
N ASN A 109 -4.90 1.69 -5.80
CA ASN A 109 -4.05 2.88 -5.77
C ASN A 109 -3.60 3.27 -7.18
N LEU A 110 -3.14 2.28 -7.95
CA LEU A 110 -2.73 2.46 -9.35
C LEU A 110 -3.90 2.93 -10.22
N VAL A 111 -5.11 2.40 -9.97
CA VAL A 111 -6.33 2.84 -10.64
C VAL A 111 -6.66 4.29 -10.26
N ALA A 112 -6.56 4.65 -8.98
CA ALA A 112 -6.79 6.02 -8.53
C ALA A 112 -5.81 7.01 -9.18
N ILE A 113 -4.51 6.69 -9.21
CA ILE A 113 -3.49 7.48 -9.93
C ILE A 113 -3.84 7.59 -11.42
N SER A 114 -4.31 6.51 -12.04
CA SER A 114 -4.69 6.51 -13.45
C SER A 114 -5.93 7.37 -13.74
N ILE A 115 -6.92 7.35 -12.84
CA ILE A 115 -8.13 8.19 -12.92
C ILE A 115 -7.79 9.66 -12.71
N ASP A 116 -6.91 9.96 -11.76
CA ASP A 116 -6.44 11.33 -11.49
C ASP A 116 -5.74 11.92 -12.72
N ARG A 117 -4.83 11.15 -13.31
CA ARG A 117 -4.15 11.49 -14.56
C ARG A 117 -5.15 11.68 -15.70
N ARG A 118 -6.14 10.79 -15.84
CA ARG A 118 -7.18 10.90 -16.87
C ARG A 118 -8.01 12.16 -16.71
N THR A 119 -8.48 12.43 -15.49
CA THR A 119 -9.30 13.61 -15.17
C THR A 119 -8.54 14.89 -15.46
N SER A 120 -7.26 14.96 -15.08
CA SER A 120 -6.39 16.10 -15.35
C SER A 120 -6.20 16.35 -16.86
N TYR A 121 -6.03 15.30 -17.67
CA TYR A 121 -5.94 15.47 -19.12
C TYR A 121 -7.27 15.92 -19.74
N THR A 122 -8.40 15.37 -19.30
CA THR A 122 -9.70 15.77 -19.85
C THR A 122 -10.01 17.23 -19.55
N LEU A 123 -9.69 17.69 -18.33
CA LEU A 123 -9.86 19.09 -17.95
C LEU A 123 -8.96 20.01 -18.79
N ALA A 124 -7.68 19.66 -18.96
CA ALA A 124 -6.75 20.45 -19.77
C ALA A 124 -7.19 20.53 -21.25
N LEU A 125 -7.74 19.45 -21.82
CA LEU A 125 -8.23 19.46 -23.19
C LEU A 125 -9.48 20.33 -23.36
N GLU A 126 -10.39 20.33 -22.38
CA GLU A 126 -11.57 21.20 -22.40
C GLU A 126 -11.16 22.69 -22.40
N ASP A 127 -10.17 23.05 -21.58
CA ASP A 127 -9.64 24.41 -21.54
C ASP A 127 -8.97 24.81 -22.87
N LEU A 128 -8.21 23.90 -23.49
CA LEU A 128 -7.59 24.14 -24.80
C LEU A 128 -8.63 24.31 -25.92
N HIS A 129 -9.69 23.50 -25.93
CA HIS A 129 -10.79 23.66 -26.90
C HIS A 129 -11.49 25.01 -26.74
N LYS A 130 -11.80 25.44 -25.50
CA LYS A 130 -12.38 26.77 -25.22
C LYS A 130 -11.48 27.90 -25.74
N VAL A 131 -10.18 27.80 -25.53
CA VAL A 131 -9.21 28.80 -26.05
C VAL A 131 -9.20 28.82 -27.57
N GLN A 132 -9.19 27.65 -28.21
CA GLN A 132 -9.20 27.54 -29.67
C GLN A 132 -10.47 28.13 -30.29
N ASP A 133 -11.62 27.88 -29.68
CA ASP A 133 -12.90 28.44 -30.12
C ASP A 133 -12.94 29.97 -29.96
N ASN A 134 -12.45 30.50 -28.83
CA ASN A 134 -12.33 31.94 -28.60
C ASN A 134 -11.39 32.61 -29.62
N ILE A 135 -10.25 32.00 -29.93
CA ILE A 135 -9.31 32.48 -30.95
C ILE A 135 -10.01 32.50 -32.32
N ARG A 136 -10.70 31.41 -32.69
CA ARG A 136 -11.40 31.30 -33.97
C ARG A 136 -12.51 32.35 -34.12
N ILE A 137 -13.29 32.60 -33.07
CA ILE A 137 -14.31 33.66 -33.05
C ILE A 137 -13.64 35.03 -33.17
N GLY A 138 -12.51 35.27 -32.48
CA GLY A 138 -11.76 36.51 -32.56
C GLY A 138 -11.19 36.81 -33.95
N TYR A 139 -10.74 35.80 -34.71
CA TYR A 139 -10.30 35.97 -36.10
C TYR A 139 -11.48 36.18 -37.08
N LEU A 140 -12.64 35.60 -36.82
CA LEU A 140 -13.84 35.71 -37.67
C LEU A 140 -14.61 37.03 -37.43
N TRP A 141 -14.57 37.59 -36.22
CA TRP A 141 -15.31 38.79 -35.83
C TRP A 141 -15.03 40.02 -36.73
N PRO A 142 -13.78 40.38 -37.08
CA PRO A 142 -13.48 41.53 -37.93
C PRO A 142 -13.89 41.35 -39.39
N GLN A 143 -14.06 40.11 -39.85
CA GLN A 143 -14.50 39.80 -41.23
C GLN A 143 -16.01 39.96 -41.38
N ILE A 144 -16.79 39.63 -40.34
CA ILE A 144 -18.26 39.76 -40.34
C ILE A 144 -18.69 41.22 -40.22
N TYR A 145 -17.98 42.04 -39.46
CA TYR A 145 -18.30 43.46 -39.24
C TYR A 145 -17.85 44.40 -40.38
N LYS A 146 -17.28 43.86 -41.48
CA LYS A 146 -16.81 44.63 -42.62
C LYS A 146 -17.80 44.69 -43.80
N PHE A 147 -19.03 44.23 -43.59
CA PHE A 147 -20.21 44.48 -44.43
C PHE A 147 -21.08 45.55 -43.78
#